data_AF-A0A1F8LWQ4-F1
#
_entry.id   AF-A0A1F8LWQ4-F1
#
_cell.length_a   1.000
_cell.length_b   1.000
_cell.length_c   1.000
_cell.angle_alpha   90.00
_cell.angle_beta   90.00
_cell.angle_gamma   90.00
#
_symmetry.space_group_name_H-M   'P 1'
#
loop_
_entity.id
_entity.type
_entity.pdbx_description
1 polymer ?
#
loop_
_entity_poly.entity_id
_entity_poly.type
_entity_poly.pdbx_seq_one_letter_code
_entity_poly.pdbx_strand_id
1 'polypeptide(L)'
;MKVDSPAKKDIAIVAITRKGAALGRRLNLLLPHSRLYLPKKFAAKPKPDEHPFPSAAKEVVREAFSRYRYLVLIMAVGIAVRLVAPELSNKRKDPGVVVVDDSGSFSVSLLSGHVGGANQLAGKIASLIGAQPVITTASEVSQTIAVDLLGKEFGWELNDNRSVTTVSAALVNGEPVGIYQDAGEKNWWSKTKPLPDNVRIFTTIEAFIRANFQAGLIITDRILDNKHRALLQHHTMTYRPRSLVVGIGCNRGTPCSEIKEAVIRVFSEHDLSIKSIKNLATISLKRNETGLLKFARKYSLPIEYFDKEALCKVNFPSSPSAAALRNVGTPAVCESAALLSSGGDSLIVPKVSHKRAVTVAVARLGFNDKRDKGGKLFLVGIGPGSLEHITFKAKEAIDCSEVVIGYKTYIKLIEPYLRQKEVIATGMGAEIERVKKAISLARKGKIVSLVSSGDTGIYGMAGLVGEILSQQPLDDFDIEVIPGIPLLAAGAALLGAPISGDFVTISLSDYLVSWKEISRRLRLAAQGNFVIVIYNPKSKSRQHQLTKAREIILQHRPPSTPVGIVTNAYRRKQEVVITDLEHMFDYEIGMNTTIIIGNSATFTLAGWMVTPRGYRIKYDLAGESTQEYRT
;
A
#
# COMPACT_ATOMS: atom_id res chain seq x y z
N MET A 1 16.10 -28.42 -32.93
CA MET A 1 15.53 -27.14 -33.40
C MET A 1 14.32 -26.82 -32.53
N LYS A 2 14.23 -25.56 -32.09
CA LYS A 2 13.35 -24.96 -31.07
C LYS A 2 11.84 -25.24 -31.24
N VAL A 3 11.10 -25.20 -30.12
CA VAL A 3 10.24 -24.03 -29.80
C VAL A 3 10.29 -23.78 -28.29
N ASP A 4 11.05 -22.77 -27.86
CA ASP A 4 10.82 -22.11 -26.58
C ASP A 4 9.38 -21.59 -26.58
N SER A 5 8.56 -22.02 -25.62
CA SER A 5 7.23 -21.44 -25.43
C SER A 5 7.39 -19.92 -25.26
N PRO A 6 6.74 -19.07 -26.06
CA PRO A 6 6.83 -17.64 -25.89
C PRO A 6 6.38 -17.27 -24.48
N ALA A 7 7.06 -16.31 -23.84
CA ALA A 7 6.63 -15.74 -22.57
C ALA A 7 5.16 -15.29 -22.71
N LYS A 8 4.27 -15.83 -21.84
CA LYS A 8 2.84 -15.51 -21.88
C LYS A 8 2.64 -14.00 -21.75
N LYS A 9 1.77 -13.43 -22.58
CA LYS A 9 1.32 -12.02 -22.45
C LYS A 9 0.46 -11.87 -21.18
N ASP A 10 0.39 -10.68 -20.60
CA ASP A 10 -0.21 -10.53 -19.26
C ASP A 10 -1.73 -10.72 -19.23
N ILE A 11 -2.52 -9.90 -19.94
CA ILE A 11 -3.99 -9.91 -19.82
C ILE A 11 -4.70 -9.87 -21.18
N ALA A 12 -5.67 -10.76 -21.40
CA ALA A 12 -6.62 -10.68 -22.51
C ALA A 12 -8.02 -10.32 -21.99
N ILE A 13 -8.63 -9.28 -22.56
CA ILE A 13 -10.00 -8.87 -22.27
C ILE A 13 -10.87 -9.28 -23.46
N VAL A 14 -11.94 -10.03 -23.25
CA VAL A 14 -12.85 -10.47 -24.31
C VAL A 14 -14.27 -10.01 -23.99
N ALA A 15 -14.87 -9.22 -24.87
CA ALA A 15 -16.25 -8.75 -24.70
C ALA A 15 -17.10 -9.10 -25.91
N ILE A 16 -18.34 -9.56 -25.69
CA ILE A 16 -19.19 -10.11 -26.77
C ILE A 16 -20.43 -9.26 -27.09
N THR A 17 -20.70 -8.20 -26.32
CA THR A 17 -21.85 -7.30 -26.50
C THR A 17 -21.38 -5.85 -26.74
N ARG A 18 -22.32 -4.97 -27.11
CA ARG A 18 -22.04 -3.53 -27.28
C ARG A 18 -21.67 -2.86 -25.95
N LYS A 19 -22.40 -3.15 -24.86
CA LYS A 19 -22.14 -2.60 -23.53
C LYS A 19 -20.80 -3.13 -22.99
N GLY A 20 -20.58 -4.44 -23.09
CA GLY A 20 -19.32 -5.07 -22.73
C GLY A 20 -18.13 -4.52 -23.52
N ALA A 21 -18.29 -4.16 -24.80
CA ALA A 21 -17.23 -3.52 -25.57
C ALA A 21 -16.83 -2.15 -25.01
N ALA A 22 -17.79 -1.34 -24.55
CA ALA A 22 -17.50 -0.07 -23.89
C ALA A 22 -16.78 -0.28 -22.55
N LEU A 23 -17.24 -1.24 -21.73
CA LEU A 23 -16.58 -1.60 -20.48
C LEU A 23 -15.17 -2.15 -20.71
N GLY A 24 -14.99 -2.99 -21.72
CA GLY A 24 -13.70 -3.55 -22.12
C GLY A 24 -12.70 -2.48 -22.55
N ARG A 25 -13.16 -1.44 -23.26
CA ARG A 25 -12.31 -0.28 -23.59
C ARG A 25 -11.87 0.49 -22.35
N ARG A 26 -12.78 0.70 -21.39
CA ARG A 26 -12.45 1.33 -20.11
C ARG A 26 -11.43 0.50 -19.33
N LEU A 27 -11.65 -0.82 -19.23
CA LEU A 27 -10.71 -1.74 -18.57
C LEU A 27 -9.35 -1.78 -19.26
N ASN A 28 -9.30 -1.76 -20.58
CA ASN A 28 -8.04 -1.73 -21.34
C ASN A 28 -7.19 -0.49 -21.01
N LEU A 29 -7.83 0.68 -20.83
CA LEU A 29 -7.14 1.90 -20.39
C LEU A 29 -6.59 1.81 -18.95
N LEU A 30 -7.30 1.12 -18.06
CA LEU A 30 -6.96 1.01 -16.64
C LEU A 30 -6.01 -0.17 -16.33
N LEU A 31 -5.88 -1.13 -17.24
CA LEU A 31 -5.03 -2.31 -17.12
C LEU A 31 -3.90 -2.23 -18.17
N PRO A 32 -2.75 -1.63 -17.83
CA PRO A 32 -1.61 -1.56 -18.74
C PRO A 32 -1.17 -2.96 -19.17
N HIS A 33 -0.74 -3.11 -20.43
CA HIS A 33 -0.37 -4.37 -21.08
C HIS A 33 -1.51 -5.37 -21.34
N SER A 34 -2.77 -4.94 -21.24
CA SER A 34 -3.91 -5.77 -21.67
C SER A 34 -4.18 -5.64 -23.17
N ARG A 35 -4.81 -6.67 -23.76
CA ARG A 35 -5.31 -6.64 -25.14
C ARG A 35 -6.81 -6.88 -25.17
N LEU A 36 -7.54 -6.09 -25.95
CA LEU A 36 -8.99 -6.15 -26.00
C LEU A 36 -9.48 -6.83 -27.27
N TYR A 37 -10.24 -7.91 -27.13
CA TYR A 37 -10.85 -8.65 -28.23
C TYR A 37 -12.34 -8.36 -28.32
N LEU A 38 -12.79 -7.94 -29.51
CA LEU A 38 -14.18 -7.53 -29.77
C LEU A 38 -14.72 -8.17 -31.06
N PRO A 39 -16.01 -8.50 -31.15
CA PRO A 39 -16.64 -8.83 -32.43
C PRO A 39 -16.42 -7.71 -33.45
N LYS A 40 -16.13 -8.05 -34.72
CA LYS A 40 -15.90 -7.07 -35.81
C LYS A 40 -16.95 -5.96 -35.84
N LYS A 41 -18.23 -6.29 -35.62
CA LYS A 41 -19.35 -5.34 -35.55
C LYS A 41 -19.24 -4.25 -34.48
N PHE A 42 -18.43 -4.44 -33.44
CA PHE A 42 -18.20 -3.46 -32.36
C PHE A 42 -16.83 -2.78 -32.45
N ALA A 43 -16.01 -3.14 -33.45
CA ALA A 43 -14.66 -2.64 -33.70
C ALA A 43 -14.46 -2.31 -35.18
N ALA A 44 -15.39 -1.54 -35.77
CA ALA A 44 -15.35 -1.14 -37.18
C ALA A 44 -14.15 -0.23 -37.52
N LYS A 45 -13.64 0.51 -36.54
CA LYS A 45 -12.39 1.30 -36.61
C LYS A 45 -11.56 0.98 -35.35
N PRO A 46 -10.81 -0.13 -35.35
CA PRO A 46 -10.13 -0.59 -34.14
C PRO A 46 -8.97 0.34 -33.76
N LYS A 47 -8.81 0.59 -32.46
CA LYS A 47 -7.59 1.19 -31.89
C LYS A 47 -6.45 0.16 -31.90
N PRO A 48 -5.17 0.55 -31.71
CA PRO A 48 -4.03 -0.37 -31.77
C PRO A 48 -4.15 -1.62 -30.89
N ASP A 49 -4.78 -1.48 -29.71
CA ASP A 49 -4.98 -2.58 -28.75
C ASP A 49 -6.33 -3.29 -28.88
N GLU A 50 -7.16 -2.92 -29.87
CA GLU A 50 -8.44 -3.58 -30.20
C GLU A 50 -8.25 -4.62 -31.31
N HIS A 51 -8.57 -5.87 -31.00
CA HIS A 51 -8.35 -7.04 -31.86
C HIS A 51 -9.72 -7.60 -32.30
N PRO A 52 -10.20 -7.25 -33.51
CA PRO A 52 -11.51 -7.67 -33.98
C PRO A 52 -11.55 -9.15 -34.37
N PHE A 53 -12.61 -9.87 -34.00
CA PHE A 53 -12.83 -11.28 -34.37
C PHE A 53 -14.15 -11.51 -35.13
N PRO A 54 -14.22 -12.50 -36.04
CA PRO A 54 -15.30 -12.60 -37.02
C PRO A 54 -16.67 -12.98 -36.44
N SER A 55 -16.76 -13.91 -35.48
CA SER A 55 -18.05 -14.25 -34.84
C SER A 55 -17.96 -15.20 -33.64
N ALA A 56 -17.08 -16.20 -33.65
CA ALA A 56 -17.04 -17.21 -32.59
C ALA A 56 -16.14 -16.81 -31.41
N ALA A 57 -16.75 -16.41 -30.28
CA ALA A 57 -16.01 -16.14 -29.04
C ALA A 57 -15.19 -17.34 -28.54
N LYS A 58 -15.62 -18.57 -28.88
CA LYS A 58 -14.93 -19.82 -28.52
C LYS A 58 -13.49 -19.88 -29.00
N GLU A 59 -13.24 -19.50 -30.25
CA GLU A 59 -11.90 -19.55 -30.85
C GLU A 59 -10.95 -18.56 -30.18
N VAL A 60 -11.45 -17.34 -29.93
CA VAL A 60 -10.69 -16.30 -29.24
C VAL A 60 -10.38 -16.68 -27.81
N VAL A 61 -11.35 -17.22 -27.07
CA VAL A 61 -11.13 -17.68 -25.68
C VAL A 61 -10.11 -18.82 -25.66
N ARG A 62 -10.20 -19.80 -26.56
CA ARG A 62 -9.21 -20.88 -26.70
C ARG A 62 -7.81 -20.36 -26.96
N GLU A 63 -7.66 -19.46 -27.93
CA GLU A 63 -6.36 -18.86 -28.25
C GLU A 63 -5.82 -18.06 -27.06
N ALA A 64 -6.66 -17.24 -26.43
CA ALA A 64 -6.30 -16.45 -25.26
C ALA A 64 -5.88 -17.34 -24.07
N PHE A 65 -6.58 -18.45 -23.84
CA PHE A 65 -6.32 -19.37 -22.74
C PHE A 65 -4.90 -19.95 -22.78
N SER A 66 -4.40 -20.27 -23.97
CA SER A 66 -3.04 -20.79 -24.14
C SER A 66 -1.95 -19.71 -24.06
N ARG A 67 -2.25 -18.47 -24.51
CA ARG A 67 -1.25 -17.41 -24.72
C ARG A 67 -1.10 -16.42 -23.56
N TYR A 68 -2.12 -16.27 -22.72
CA TYR A 68 -2.17 -15.24 -21.69
C TYR A 68 -2.06 -15.82 -20.29
N ARG A 69 -1.56 -15.01 -19.35
CA ARG A 69 -1.57 -15.34 -17.92
C ARG A 69 -2.94 -15.12 -17.29
N TYR A 70 -3.67 -14.10 -17.76
CA TYR A 70 -4.99 -13.75 -17.26
C TYR A 70 -6.00 -13.51 -18.39
N LEU A 71 -7.24 -13.94 -18.18
CA LEU A 71 -8.38 -13.67 -19.04
C LEU A 71 -9.46 -12.90 -18.26
N VAL A 72 -9.95 -11.82 -18.85
CA VAL A 72 -11.09 -11.04 -18.36
C VAL A 72 -12.22 -11.17 -19.37
N LEU A 73 -13.27 -11.89 -18.99
CA LEU A 73 -14.39 -12.22 -19.86
C LEU A 73 -15.60 -11.35 -19.51
N ILE A 74 -15.95 -10.42 -20.39
CA ILE A 74 -17.10 -9.53 -20.22
C ILE A 74 -18.32 -10.16 -20.89
N MET A 75 -19.03 -10.98 -20.10
CA MET A 75 -20.16 -11.82 -20.53
C MET A 75 -20.84 -12.45 -19.31
N ALA A 76 -21.98 -13.12 -19.52
CA ALA A 76 -22.60 -13.92 -18.47
C ALA A 76 -21.68 -15.08 -18.03
N VAL A 77 -21.63 -15.34 -16.71
CA VAL A 77 -20.81 -16.42 -16.12
C VAL A 77 -21.09 -17.78 -16.77
N GLY A 78 -22.35 -18.09 -17.05
CA GLY A 78 -22.72 -19.35 -17.72
C GLY A 78 -22.12 -19.51 -19.12
N ILE A 79 -21.90 -18.41 -19.85
CA ILE A 79 -21.20 -18.43 -21.15
C ILE A 79 -19.72 -18.67 -20.93
N ALA A 80 -19.09 -17.90 -20.03
CA ALA A 80 -17.68 -18.03 -19.71
C ALA A 80 -17.31 -19.46 -19.30
N VAL A 81 -18.11 -20.10 -18.44
CA VAL A 81 -17.92 -21.51 -18.03
C VAL A 81 -17.91 -22.44 -19.25
N ARG A 82 -18.89 -22.32 -20.16
CA ARG A 82 -18.98 -23.18 -21.36
C ARG A 82 -17.81 -22.97 -22.33
N LEU A 83 -17.27 -21.75 -22.41
CA LEU A 83 -16.13 -21.44 -23.28
C LEU A 83 -14.80 -21.92 -22.69
N VAL A 84 -14.65 -21.87 -21.36
CA VAL A 84 -13.41 -22.21 -20.66
C VAL A 84 -13.31 -23.71 -20.36
N ALA A 85 -14.42 -24.38 -20.03
CA ALA A 85 -14.42 -25.78 -19.60
C ALA A 85 -13.68 -26.75 -20.56
N PRO A 86 -13.79 -26.64 -21.90
CA PRO A 86 -13.08 -27.53 -22.81
C PRO A 86 -11.56 -27.35 -22.82
N GLU A 87 -11.05 -26.24 -22.30
CA GLU A 87 -9.63 -25.86 -22.37
C GLU A 87 -8.89 -26.12 -21.05
N LEU A 88 -9.60 -26.57 -20.01
CA LEU A 88 -9.05 -26.83 -18.68
C LEU A 88 -8.02 -27.97 -18.72
N SER A 89 -6.90 -27.81 -18.00
CA SER A 89 -5.87 -28.83 -17.92
C SER A 89 -5.40 -29.07 -16.49
N ASN A 90 -4.84 -28.05 -15.84
CA ASN A 90 -4.27 -28.17 -14.50
C ASN A 90 -4.30 -26.80 -13.82
N LYS A 91 -4.83 -26.75 -12.59
CA LYS A 91 -4.92 -25.54 -11.74
C LYS A 91 -3.61 -24.77 -11.54
N ARG A 92 -2.44 -25.40 -11.76
CA ARG A 92 -1.11 -24.75 -11.67
C ARG A 92 -0.62 -24.14 -12.99
N LYS A 93 -1.19 -24.53 -14.13
CA LYS A 93 -0.80 -24.09 -15.49
C LYS A 93 -1.86 -23.23 -16.16
N ASP A 94 -3.13 -23.47 -15.83
CA ASP A 94 -4.27 -22.76 -16.38
C ASP A 94 -4.24 -21.28 -15.96
N PRO A 95 -4.58 -20.34 -16.86
CA PRO A 95 -4.58 -18.92 -16.57
C PRO A 95 -5.61 -18.55 -15.49
N GLY A 96 -5.40 -17.40 -14.85
CA GLY A 96 -6.42 -16.80 -13.99
C GLY A 96 -7.57 -16.25 -14.84
N VAL A 97 -8.81 -16.69 -14.60
CA VAL A 97 -9.98 -16.22 -15.35
C VAL A 97 -10.91 -15.44 -14.42
N VAL A 98 -11.22 -14.20 -14.82
CA VAL A 98 -12.20 -13.33 -14.17
C VAL A 98 -13.35 -13.05 -15.12
N VAL A 99 -14.58 -13.13 -14.64
CA VAL A 99 -15.77 -12.77 -15.40
C VAL A 99 -16.34 -11.47 -14.86
N VAL A 100 -16.67 -10.54 -15.75
CA VAL A 100 -17.35 -9.29 -15.42
C VAL A 100 -18.69 -9.29 -16.16
N ASP A 101 -19.78 -8.99 -15.47
CA ASP A 101 -21.08 -8.87 -16.13
C ASP A 101 -21.16 -7.61 -17.00
N ASP A 102 -22.17 -7.55 -17.87
CA ASP A 102 -22.29 -6.51 -18.88
C ASP A 102 -22.57 -5.10 -18.30
N SER A 103 -23.08 -5.03 -17.06
CA SER A 103 -23.26 -3.78 -16.31
C SER A 103 -22.03 -3.40 -15.48
N GLY A 104 -21.04 -4.29 -15.34
CA GLY A 104 -19.89 -4.07 -14.47
C GLY A 104 -20.25 -4.03 -12.99
N SER A 105 -21.29 -4.74 -12.57
CA SER A 105 -21.75 -4.80 -11.18
C SER A 105 -20.99 -5.83 -10.34
N PHE A 106 -20.46 -6.88 -10.97
CA PHE A 106 -19.75 -7.99 -10.34
C PHE A 106 -18.45 -8.32 -11.08
N SER A 107 -17.42 -8.64 -10.32
CA SER A 107 -16.13 -9.13 -10.81
C SER A 107 -15.86 -10.49 -10.17
N VAL A 108 -16.12 -11.56 -10.92
CA VAL A 108 -16.17 -12.94 -10.42
C VAL A 108 -14.86 -13.66 -10.69
N SER A 109 -14.18 -14.13 -9.65
CA SER A 109 -13.02 -15.03 -9.79
C SER A 109 -13.51 -16.42 -10.21
N LEU A 110 -13.34 -16.77 -11.49
CA LEU A 110 -13.92 -17.98 -12.07
C LEU A 110 -12.97 -19.19 -12.03
N LEU A 111 -11.70 -19.00 -12.39
CA LEU A 111 -10.71 -20.08 -12.51
C LEU A 111 -9.34 -19.67 -11.97
N SER A 112 -8.63 -20.61 -11.35
CA SER A 112 -7.27 -20.42 -10.83
C SER A 112 -7.15 -19.24 -9.85
N GLY A 113 -8.10 -19.17 -8.90
CA GLY A 113 -8.23 -18.11 -7.90
C GLY A 113 -6.94 -17.75 -7.15
N HIS A 114 -6.22 -18.76 -6.64
CA HIS A 114 -4.99 -18.58 -5.85
C HIS A 114 -3.72 -18.52 -6.70
N VAL A 115 -3.17 -19.67 -7.09
CA VAL A 115 -1.90 -19.77 -7.83
C VAL A 115 -1.94 -18.99 -9.15
N GLY A 116 -3.07 -19.02 -9.85
CA GLY A 116 -3.25 -18.31 -11.11
C GLY A 116 -3.66 -16.84 -10.95
N GLY A 117 -3.84 -16.34 -9.73
CA GLY A 117 -4.04 -14.93 -9.41
C GLY A 117 -5.42 -14.34 -9.76
N ALA A 118 -6.43 -15.15 -10.05
CA ALA A 118 -7.75 -14.63 -10.42
C ALA A 118 -8.47 -13.91 -9.27
N ASN A 119 -8.22 -14.28 -8.00
CA ASN A 119 -8.80 -13.58 -6.85
C ASN A 119 -8.30 -12.14 -6.76
N GLN A 120 -6.97 -11.97 -6.85
CA GLN A 120 -6.34 -10.65 -6.83
C GLN A 120 -6.80 -9.80 -8.02
N LEU A 121 -6.86 -10.39 -9.21
CA LEU A 121 -7.34 -9.70 -10.40
C LEU A 121 -8.81 -9.31 -10.28
N ALA A 122 -9.67 -10.17 -9.74
CA ALA A 122 -11.09 -9.89 -9.52
C ALA A 122 -11.29 -8.69 -8.58
N GLY A 123 -10.55 -8.66 -7.46
CA GLY A 123 -10.54 -7.53 -6.52
C GLY A 123 -10.00 -6.24 -7.16
N LYS A 124 -8.94 -6.32 -7.96
CA LYS A 124 -8.39 -5.18 -8.69
C LYS A 124 -9.39 -4.62 -9.70
N ILE A 125 -10.00 -5.48 -10.52
CA ILE A 125 -11.01 -5.08 -11.50
C ILE A 125 -12.21 -4.45 -10.81
N ALA A 126 -12.70 -5.05 -9.72
CA ALA A 126 -13.78 -4.51 -8.91
C ALA A 126 -13.51 -3.07 -8.45
N SER A 127 -12.33 -2.83 -7.88
CA SER A 127 -11.90 -1.49 -7.46
C SER A 127 -11.83 -0.50 -8.64
N LEU A 128 -11.34 -0.93 -9.81
CA LEU A 128 -11.19 -0.07 -10.99
C LEU A 128 -12.51 0.39 -11.61
N ILE A 129 -13.55 -0.45 -11.58
CA ILE A 129 -14.83 -0.16 -12.25
C ILE A 129 -15.98 0.11 -11.28
N GLY A 130 -15.77 -0.06 -9.97
CA GLY A 130 -16.82 0.05 -8.95
C GLY A 130 -17.72 -1.20 -8.87
N ALA A 131 -17.22 -2.37 -9.25
CA ALA A 131 -17.97 -3.62 -9.14
C ALA A 131 -17.79 -4.25 -7.76
N GLN A 132 -18.69 -5.18 -7.39
CA GLN A 132 -18.52 -6.05 -6.24
C GLN A 132 -17.64 -7.26 -6.61
N PRO A 133 -16.52 -7.53 -5.92
CA PRO A 133 -15.75 -8.74 -6.16
C PRO A 133 -16.49 -9.97 -5.62
N VAL A 134 -16.56 -11.04 -6.42
CA VAL A 134 -17.13 -12.33 -6.02
C VAL A 134 -16.00 -13.36 -6.00
N ILE A 135 -15.50 -13.64 -4.80
CA ILE A 135 -14.42 -14.61 -4.54
C ILE A 135 -14.99 -15.68 -3.61
N THR A 136 -15.09 -16.92 -4.09
CA THR A 136 -15.75 -18.02 -3.38
C THR A 136 -14.76 -19.06 -2.83
N THR A 137 -13.47 -18.86 -3.05
CA THR A 137 -12.46 -19.85 -2.67
C THR A 137 -12.28 -19.90 -1.15
N ALA A 138 -12.33 -21.11 -0.58
CA ALA A 138 -12.34 -21.35 0.87
C ALA A 138 -11.22 -20.63 1.64
N SER A 139 -9.98 -20.59 1.15
CA SER A 139 -8.88 -19.92 1.86
C SER A 139 -8.99 -18.40 1.96
N GLU A 140 -9.75 -17.74 1.09
CA GLU A 140 -10.01 -16.30 1.19
C GLU A 140 -11.22 -16.02 2.10
N VAL A 141 -12.25 -16.86 2.02
CA VAL A 141 -13.46 -16.79 2.87
C VAL A 141 -13.11 -17.13 4.33
N SER A 142 -12.22 -18.09 4.56
CA SER A 142 -11.76 -18.52 5.89
C SER A 142 -10.70 -17.59 6.49
N GLN A 143 -10.24 -16.56 5.77
CA GLN A 143 -9.17 -15.66 6.24
C GLN A 143 -7.85 -16.36 6.64
N THR A 144 -7.60 -17.59 6.19
CA THR A 144 -6.47 -18.45 6.60
C THR A 144 -5.20 -18.22 5.78
N ILE A 145 -4.07 -18.82 6.20
CA ILE A 145 -2.78 -18.73 5.50
C ILE A 145 -2.80 -19.56 4.20
N ALA A 146 -2.46 -18.94 3.07
CA ALA A 146 -2.25 -19.65 1.80
C ALA A 146 -0.84 -20.26 1.76
N VAL A 147 -0.69 -21.51 2.20
CA VAL A 147 0.60 -22.18 2.39
C VAL A 147 1.41 -22.34 1.09
N ASP A 148 0.76 -22.47 -0.06
CA ASP A 148 1.44 -22.56 -1.36
C ASP A 148 1.98 -21.21 -1.87
N LEU A 149 1.51 -20.10 -1.30
CA LEU A 149 1.94 -18.74 -1.64
C LEU A 149 2.81 -18.09 -0.54
N LEU A 150 2.89 -18.71 0.63
CA LEU A 150 3.61 -18.18 1.79
C LEU A 150 5.06 -17.84 1.42
N GLY A 151 5.43 -16.58 1.61
CA GLY A 151 6.78 -16.06 1.39
C GLY A 151 7.23 -15.98 -0.08
N LYS A 152 6.32 -16.26 -1.04
CA LYS A 152 6.66 -16.22 -2.47
C LYS A 152 7.08 -14.82 -2.94
N GLU A 153 6.53 -13.77 -2.35
CA GLU A 153 6.92 -12.38 -2.61
C GLU A 153 8.37 -12.08 -2.18
N PHE A 154 8.87 -12.78 -1.16
CA PHE A 154 10.25 -12.70 -0.67
C PHE A 154 11.18 -13.71 -1.37
N GLY A 155 10.67 -14.45 -2.35
CA GLY A 155 11.43 -15.48 -3.07
C GLY A 155 11.71 -16.74 -2.24
N TRP A 156 10.90 -17.02 -1.20
CA TRP A 156 11.02 -18.26 -0.43
C TRP A 156 10.75 -19.48 -1.31
N GLU A 157 11.52 -20.53 -1.09
CA GLU A 157 11.31 -21.80 -1.78
C GLU A 157 10.74 -22.86 -0.86
N LEU A 158 9.68 -23.53 -1.31
CA LEU A 158 9.16 -24.69 -0.61
C LEU A 158 10.12 -25.87 -0.81
N ASN A 159 10.55 -26.49 0.29
CA ASN A 159 11.51 -27.59 0.25
C ASN A 159 10.94 -28.85 -0.40
N ASP A 160 9.67 -29.14 -0.10
CA ASP A 160 8.89 -30.29 -0.56
C ASP A 160 7.39 -29.92 -0.64
N ASN A 161 6.69 -30.40 -1.67
CA ASN A 161 5.28 -30.14 -1.92
C ASN A 161 4.34 -31.25 -1.44
N ARG A 162 4.84 -32.37 -0.89
CA ARG A 162 4.04 -33.55 -0.50
C ARG A 162 2.90 -33.21 0.47
N SER A 163 3.15 -32.32 1.44
CA SER A 163 2.21 -32.00 2.51
C SER A 163 1.27 -30.83 2.20
N VAL A 164 1.37 -30.17 1.04
CA VAL A 164 0.61 -28.94 0.72
C VAL A 164 -0.89 -29.13 0.92
N THR A 165 -1.46 -30.21 0.40
CA THR A 165 -2.90 -30.47 0.48
C THR A 165 -3.35 -30.68 1.93
N THR A 166 -2.61 -31.47 2.70
CA THR A 166 -2.96 -31.78 4.09
C THR A 166 -2.85 -30.54 4.99
N VAL A 167 -1.78 -29.76 4.87
CA VAL A 167 -1.60 -28.55 5.68
C VAL A 167 -2.62 -27.48 5.29
N SER A 168 -2.95 -27.36 3.99
CA SER A 168 -4.02 -26.45 3.54
C SER A 168 -5.38 -26.84 4.13
N ALA A 169 -5.69 -28.14 4.17
CA ALA A 169 -6.93 -28.64 4.75
C ALA A 169 -7.01 -28.34 6.25
N ALA A 170 -5.92 -28.56 7.00
CA ALA A 170 -5.87 -28.26 8.43
C ALA A 170 -6.16 -26.78 8.73
N LEU A 171 -5.56 -25.87 7.96
CA LEU A 171 -5.82 -24.43 8.10
C LEU A 171 -7.28 -24.08 7.79
N VAL A 172 -7.84 -24.60 6.70
CA VAL A 172 -9.22 -24.30 6.27
C VAL A 172 -10.25 -24.89 7.24
N ASN A 173 -9.98 -26.06 7.82
CA ASN A 173 -10.87 -26.74 8.75
C ASN A 173 -10.76 -26.23 10.19
N GLY A 174 -9.89 -25.26 10.47
CA GLY A 174 -9.69 -24.74 11.84
C GLY A 174 -8.94 -25.70 12.77
N GLU A 175 -8.24 -26.70 12.21
CA GLU A 175 -7.43 -27.63 13.00
C GLU A 175 -6.16 -26.92 13.52
N PRO A 176 -5.61 -27.29 14.68
CA PRO A 176 -4.42 -26.62 15.22
C PRO A 176 -3.22 -26.73 14.27
N VAL A 177 -2.57 -25.60 13.99
CA VAL A 177 -1.39 -25.51 13.11
C VAL A 177 -0.26 -24.75 13.82
N GLY A 178 0.92 -25.38 13.87
CA GLY A 178 2.13 -24.77 14.41
C GLY A 178 2.94 -24.05 13.34
N ILE A 179 3.59 -22.95 13.71
CA ILE A 179 4.59 -22.27 12.88
C ILE A 179 5.88 -22.12 13.69
N TYR A 180 7.00 -22.54 13.12
CA TYR A 180 8.34 -22.24 13.63
C TYR A 180 9.10 -21.42 12.60
N GLN A 181 9.66 -20.28 13.03
CA GLN A 181 10.42 -19.39 12.17
C GLN A 181 11.69 -18.89 12.87
N ASP A 182 12.86 -19.28 12.36
CA ASP A 182 14.17 -18.80 12.82
C ASP A 182 14.95 -18.02 11.75
N ALA A 183 14.46 -17.98 10.51
CA ALA A 183 15.03 -17.24 9.40
C ALA A 183 13.94 -16.63 8.50
N GLY A 184 14.34 -15.70 7.62
CA GLY A 184 13.42 -15.04 6.69
C GLY A 184 12.69 -13.85 7.28
N GLU A 185 12.05 -13.11 6.39
CA GLU A 185 11.19 -11.96 6.66
C GLU A 185 10.04 -12.36 7.60
N LYS A 186 9.59 -11.47 8.49
CA LYS A 186 8.49 -11.77 9.45
C LYS A 186 7.16 -11.12 9.07
N ASN A 187 7.19 -10.19 8.12
CA ASN A 187 6.04 -9.43 7.62
C ASN A 187 5.26 -10.15 6.51
N TRP A 188 5.42 -11.48 6.35
CA TRP A 188 4.64 -12.30 5.41
C TRP A 188 3.17 -12.45 5.81
N TRP A 189 2.83 -12.16 7.06
CA TRP A 189 1.45 -12.00 7.50
C TRP A 189 1.19 -10.52 7.78
N SER A 190 0.06 -10.01 7.32
CA SER A 190 -0.28 -8.62 7.53
C SER A 190 -0.32 -8.30 9.02
N LYS A 191 0.42 -7.26 9.44
CA LYS A 191 0.32 -6.70 10.81
C LYS A 191 -1.11 -6.25 11.16
N THR A 192 -1.96 -6.06 10.15
CA THR A 192 -3.35 -5.57 10.28
C THR A 192 -4.38 -6.68 10.38
N LYS A 193 -3.98 -7.95 10.17
CA LYS A 193 -4.87 -9.11 10.21
C LYS A 193 -4.39 -10.04 11.34
N PRO A 194 -5.22 -10.35 12.35
CA PRO A 194 -4.82 -11.31 13.36
C PRO A 194 -4.50 -12.67 12.70
N LEU A 195 -3.58 -13.42 13.29
CA LEU A 195 -3.39 -14.81 12.89
C LEU A 195 -4.68 -15.59 13.18
N PRO A 196 -5.04 -16.59 12.36
CA PRO A 196 -6.19 -17.45 12.65
C PRO A 196 -6.07 -18.09 14.04
N ASP A 197 -7.17 -18.23 14.78
CA ASP A 197 -7.16 -18.72 16.17
C ASP A 197 -6.55 -20.12 16.33
N ASN A 198 -6.62 -20.92 15.27
CA ASN A 198 -6.03 -22.26 15.21
C ASN A 198 -4.53 -22.26 14.91
N VAL A 199 -3.90 -21.10 14.69
CA VAL A 199 -2.48 -20.98 14.34
C VAL A 199 -1.67 -20.46 15.52
N ARG A 200 -0.55 -21.13 15.84
CA ARG A 200 0.37 -20.71 16.91
C ARG A 200 1.81 -20.64 16.42
N ILE A 201 2.50 -19.55 16.75
CA ILE A 201 3.93 -19.38 16.45
C ILE A 201 4.77 -19.83 17.65
N PHE A 202 5.78 -20.65 17.39
CA PHE A 202 6.75 -21.15 18.35
C PHE A 202 8.11 -20.50 18.12
N THR A 203 8.76 -20.11 19.21
CA THR A 203 10.07 -19.42 19.17
C THR A 203 11.25 -20.38 19.09
N THR A 204 11.07 -21.64 19.49
CA THR A 204 12.10 -22.68 19.41
C THR A 204 11.58 -23.94 18.71
N ILE A 205 12.48 -24.68 18.09
CA ILE A 205 12.14 -25.92 17.39
C ILE A 205 11.69 -27.00 18.39
N GLU A 206 12.23 -27.01 19.60
CA GLU A 206 11.86 -27.95 20.65
C GLU A 206 10.43 -27.70 21.14
N ALA A 207 10.02 -26.44 21.29
CA ALA A 207 8.66 -26.08 21.66
C ALA A 207 7.68 -26.44 20.53
N PHE A 208 8.08 -26.21 19.27
CA PHE A 208 7.30 -26.62 18.10
C PHE A 208 7.12 -28.15 18.07
N ILE A 209 8.17 -28.93 18.27
CA ILE A 209 8.10 -30.40 18.21
C ILE A 209 7.25 -30.97 19.36
N ARG A 210 7.29 -30.38 20.56
CA ARG A 210 6.52 -30.85 21.72
C ARG A 210 5.05 -30.44 21.67
N ALA A 211 4.70 -29.47 20.84
CA ALA A 211 3.33 -28.98 20.76
C ALA A 211 2.45 -29.94 19.97
N ASN A 212 1.20 -30.10 20.43
CA ASN A 212 0.22 -30.92 19.76
C ASN A 212 -0.52 -30.09 18.70
N PHE A 213 -0.24 -30.33 17.42
CA PHE A 213 -0.94 -29.72 16.30
C PHE A 213 -1.13 -30.71 15.15
N GLN A 214 -2.10 -30.49 14.27
CA GLN A 214 -2.38 -31.40 13.16
C GLN A 214 -1.40 -31.23 12.00
N ALA A 215 -0.91 -30.00 11.78
CA ALA A 215 0.04 -29.66 10.73
C ALA A 215 1.02 -28.57 11.15
N GLY A 216 2.17 -28.52 10.49
CA GLY A 216 3.27 -27.62 10.85
C GLY A 216 3.87 -26.85 9.67
N LEU A 217 4.24 -25.59 9.89
CA LEU A 217 5.01 -24.77 8.98
C LEU A 217 6.38 -24.46 9.60
N ILE A 218 7.46 -24.79 8.90
CA ILE A 218 8.84 -24.54 9.33
C ILE A 218 9.48 -23.59 8.34
N ILE A 219 9.91 -22.42 8.80
CA ILE A 219 10.54 -21.38 7.99
C ILE A 219 11.97 -21.24 8.49
N THR A 220 12.91 -21.87 7.79
CA THR A 220 14.30 -21.97 8.28
C THR A 220 15.29 -22.13 7.14
N ASP A 221 16.49 -21.60 7.36
CA ASP A 221 17.65 -21.84 6.50
C ASP A 221 18.48 -23.06 6.90
N ARG A 222 18.11 -23.71 8.01
CA ARG A 222 18.80 -24.89 8.54
C ARG A 222 18.24 -26.20 8.02
N ILE A 223 19.11 -27.18 7.82
CA ILE A 223 18.73 -28.56 7.59
C ILE A 223 18.51 -29.20 8.96
N LEU A 224 17.27 -29.56 9.27
CA LEU A 224 16.99 -30.28 10.52
C LEU A 224 17.71 -31.63 10.52
N ASP A 225 18.36 -31.95 11.64
CA ASP A 225 19.02 -33.23 11.84
C ASP A 225 18.01 -34.40 11.90
N ASN A 226 18.51 -35.64 11.88
CA ASN A 226 17.67 -36.82 11.88
C ASN A 226 16.84 -36.98 13.16
N LYS A 227 17.33 -36.46 14.30
CA LYS A 227 16.63 -36.56 15.59
C LYS A 227 15.38 -35.67 15.57
N HIS A 228 15.52 -34.41 15.19
CA HIS A 228 14.40 -33.48 15.08
C HIS A 228 13.42 -33.93 13.99
N ARG A 229 13.91 -34.44 12.85
CA ARG A 229 13.04 -34.98 11.80
C ARG A 229 12.21 -36.18 12.26
N ALA A 230 12.81 -37.11 13.00
CA ALA A 230 12.11 -38.29 13.52
C ALA A 230 11.01 -37.92 14.53
N LEU A 231 11.15 -36.78 15.20
CA LEU A 231 10.18 -36.27 16.17
C LEU A 231 9.08 -35.40 15.53
N LEU A 232 9.17 -35.08 14.24
CA LEU A 232 8.07 -34.42 13.52
C LEU A 232 6.95 -35.43 13.28
N GLN A 233 6.01 -35.52 14.22
CA GLN A 233 4.87 -36.43 14.16
C GLN A 233 3.80 -35.99 13.14
N HIS A 234 3.91 -34.78 12.60
CA HIS A 234 2.84 -34.09 11.86
C HIS A 234 3.21 -33.80 10.41
N HIS A 235 2.19 -33.59 9.58
CA HIS A 235 2.38 -33.17 8.18
C HIS A 235 2.99 -31.77 8.17
N THR A 236 4.30 -31.71 7.92
CA THR A 236 5.08 -30.49 8.06
C THR A 236 5.55 -30.00 6.69
N MET A 237 5.47 -28.68 6.48
CA MET A 237 6.02 -28.01 5.30
C MET A 237 7.22 -27.16 5.70
N THR A 238 8.30 -27.26 4.94
CA THR A 238 9.51 -26.46 5.19
C THR A 238 9.74 -25.43 4.09
N TYR A 239 9.76 -24.16 4.43
CA TYR A 239 10.10 -23.04 3.56
C TYR A 239 11.57 -22.67 3.75
N ARG A 240 12.20 -22.29 2.65
CA ARG A 240 13.60 -21.87 2.56
C ARG A 240 13.65 -20.39 2.18
N PRO A 241 13.71 -19.48 3.16
CA PRO A 241 13.98 -18.08 2.91
C PRO A 241 15.34 -17.89 2.25
N ARG A 242 15.47 -16.87 1.40
CA ARG A 242 16.73 -16.45 0.79
C ARG A 242 17.54 -15.62 1.81
N SER A 243 18.02 -16.27 2.86
CA SER A 243 18.60 -15.67 4.07
C SER A 243 20.10 -15.59 4.16
N LEU A 244 20.81 -16.30 3.29
CA LEU A 244 22.24 -16.51 3.44
C LEU A 244 23.00 -15.76 2.36
N VAL A 245 24.01 -15.02 2.79
CA VAL A 245 25.00 -14.39 1.92
C VAL A 245 26.30 -15.19 2.02
N VAL A 246 26.83 -15.61 0.87
CA VAL A 246 28.05 -16.40 0.81
C VAL A 246 29.20 -15.53 0.32
N GLY A 247 30.10 -15.20 1.24
CA GLY A 247 31.35 -14.53 0.92
C GLY A 247 32.36 -15.50 0.35
N ILE A 248 32.95 -15.18 -0.81
CA ILE A 248 33.92 -16.04 -1.49
C ILE A 248 35.21 -15.28 -1.76
N GLY A 249 36.33 -15.85 -1.29
CA GLY A 249 37.67 -15.54 -1.75
C GLY A 249 38.22 -16.73 -2.53
N CYS A 250 38.93 -16.51 -3.64
CA CYS A 250 39.55 -17.61 -4.38
C CYS A 250 40.81 -17.16 -5.13
N ASN A 251 41.66 -18.10 -5.52
CA ASN A 251 42.79 -17.86 -6.41
C ASN A 251 42.31 -17.59 -7.85
N ARG A 252 43.16 -16.95 -8.66
CA ARG A 252 42.81 -16.68 -10.07
C ARG A 252 42.73 -17.99 -10.86
N GLY A 253 41.68 -18.18 -11.66
CA GLY A 253 41.50 -19.37 -12.48
C GLY A 253 40.92 -20.58 -11.73
N THR A 254 40.43 -20.40 -10.50
CA THR A 254 39.82 -21.48 -9.73
C THR A 254 38.62 -22.09 -10.48
N PRO A 255 38.57 -23.42 -10.69
CA PRO A 255 37.46 -24.05 -11.40
C PRO A 255 36.10 -23.94 -10.66
N CYS A 256 35.01 -23.94 -11.43
CA CYS A 256 33.64 -23.97 -10.88
C CYS A 256 33.38 -25.19 -9.99
N SER A 257 33.95 -26.34 -10.31
CA SER A 257 33.84 -27.57 -9.51
C SER A 257 34.39 -27.38 -8.09
N GLU A 258 35.54 -26.73 -7.97
CA GLU A 258 36.20 -26.52 -6.69
C GLU A 258 35.46 -25.49 -5.81
N ILE A 259 34.94 -24.41 -6.40
CA ILE A 259 34.07 -23.47 -5.69
C ILE A 259 32.79 -24.17 -5.23
N LYS A 260 32.19 -24.99 -6.10
CA LYS A 260 31.00 -25.78 -5.77
C LYS A 260 31.27 -26.74 -4.61
N GLU A 261 32.36 -27.50 -4.65
CA GLU A 261 32.77 -28.41 -3.58
C GLU A 261 32.95 -27.67 -2.25
N ALA A 262 33.64 -26.53 -2.26
CA ALA A 262 33.85 -25.72 -1.07
C ALA A 262 32.53 -25.24 -0.45
N VAL A 263 31.62 -24.67 -1.25
CA VAL A 263 30.33 -24.15 -0.76
C VAL A 263 29.43 -25.30 -0.28
N ILE A 264 29.31 -26.39 -1.04
CA ILE A 264 28.49 -27.55 -0.64
C ILE A 264 29.00 -28.15 0.67
N ARG A 265 30.32 -28.30 0.80
CA ARG A 265 30.92 -28.82 2.04
C ARG A 265 30.58 -27.94 3.23
N VAL A 266 30.84 -26.62 3.12
CA VAL A 266 30.54 -25.67 4.21
C VAL A 266 29.07 -25.70 4.58
N PHE A 267 28.17 -25.74 3.61
CA PHE A 267 26.73 -25.81 3.90
C PHE A 267 26.34 -27.13 4.57
N SER A 268 26.92 -28.25 4.14
CA SER A 268 26.64 -29.56 4.73
C SER A 268 27.21 -29.72 6.14
N GLU A 269 28.40 -29.20 6.43
CA GLU A 269 29.05 -29.29 7.75
C GLU A 269 28.37 -28.40 8.80
N HIS A 270 27.62 -27.39 8.37
CA HIS A 270 26.96 -26.42 9.25
C HIS A 270 25.42 -26.50 9.22
N ASP A 271 24.87 -27.59 8.65
CA ASP A 271 23.43 -27.81 8.53
C ASP A 271 22.69 -26.65 7.86
N LEU A 272 23.22 -26.10 6.77
CA LEU A 272 22.62 -25.00 6.01
C LEU A 272 22.08 -25.48 4.66
N SER A 273 20.95 -24.89 4.25
CA SER A 273 20.32 -25.18 2.96
C SER A 273 20.87 -24.28 1.85
N ILE A 274 21.36 -24.87 0.76
CA ILE A 274 21.80 -24.13 -0.44
C ILE A 274 20.63 -23.33 -1.06
N LYS A 275 19.38 -23.80 -0.90
CA LYS A 275 18.19 -23.07 -1.37
C LYS A 275 18.00 -21.73 -0.66
N SER A 276 18.65 -21.54 0.50
CA SER A 276 18.58 -20.31 1.28
C SER A 276 19.64 -19.28 0.90
N ILE A 277 20.48 -19.53 -0.11
CA ILE A 277 21.44 -18.52 -0.58
C ILE A 277 20.70 -17.43 -1.34
N LYS A 278 20.83 -16.18 -0.90
CA LYS A 278 20.36 -14.99 -1.62
C LYS A 278 21.33 -14.61 -2.73
N ASN A 279 22.60 -14.46 -2.38
CA ASN A 279 23.63 -13.96 -3.29
C ASN A 279 25.03 -14.38 -2.83
N LEU A 280 25.98 -14.24 -3.75
CA LEU A 280 27.41 -14.36 -3.49
C LEU A 280 28.01 -12.96 -3.29
N ALA A 281 29.07 -12.84 -2.49
CA ALA A 281 29.76 -11.58 -2.24
C ALA A 281 31.28 -11.77 -2.36
N THR A 282 31.97 -10.87 -3.05
CA THR A 282 33.42 -10.93 -3.23
C THR A 282 34.03 -9.56 -3.53
N ILE A 283 35.35 -9.51 -3.72
CA ILE A 283 36.08 -8.30 -4.12
C ILE A 283 35.92 -8.02 -5.63
N SER A 284 35.86 -6.74 -6.02
CA SER A 284 35.67 -6.28 -7.40
C SER A 284 36.72 -6.80 -8.39
N LEU A 285 37.93 -7.13 -7.93
CA LEU A 285 38.96 -7.77 -8.75
C LEU A 285 38.50 -9.13 -9.34
N LYS A 286 37.46 -9.75 -8.79
CA LYS A 286 36.91 -11.04 -9.21
C LYS A 286 35.77 -10.95 -10.22
N ARG A 287 35.49 -9.77 -10.78
CA ARG A 287 34.43 -9.60 -11.80
C ARG A 287 34.56 -10.52 -13.01
N ASN A 288 35.80 -10.83 -13.41
CA ASN A 288 36.10 -11.69 -14.57
C ASN A 288 36.49 -13.13 -14.19
N GLU A 289 36.26 -13.55 -12.94
CA GLU A 289 36.64 -14.89 -12.49
C GLU A 289 35.68 -15.95 -13.05
N THR A 290 36.14 -16.73 -14.03
CA THR A 290 35.28 -17.62 -14.81
C THR A 290 34.64 -18.73 -13.97
N GLY A 291 35.35 -19.29 -12.98
CA GLY A 291 34.81 -20.31 -12.09
C GLY A 291 33.66 -19.79 -11.24
N LEU A 292 33.81 -18.59 -10.67
CA LEU A 292 32.80 -17.93 -9.85
C LEU A 292 31.55 -17.59 -10.66
N LEU A 293 31.73 -17.01 -11.85
CA LEU A 293 30.63 -16.67 -12.76
C LEU A 293 29.86 -17.92 -13.21
N LYS A 294 30.55 -19.03 -13.51
CA LYS A 294 29.91 -20.31 -13.85
C LYS A 294 29.12 -20.89 -12.67
N PHE A 295 29.67 -20.82 -11.46
CA PHE A 295 28.97 -21.27 -10.25
C PHE A 295 27.70 -20.44 -9.99
N ALA A 296 27.83 -19.11 -10.03
CA ALA A 296 26.70 -18.19 -9.86
C ALA A 296 25.59 -18.42 -10.88
N ARG A 297 25.93 -18.57 -12.17
CA ARG A 297 24.95 -18.88 -13.22
C ARG A 297 24.25 -20.22 -13.01
N LYS A 298 25.00 -21.26 -12.59
CA LYS A 298 24.44 -22.60 -12.36
C LYS A 298 23.37 -22.63 -11.27
N TYR A 299 23.51 -21.80 -10.25
CA TYR A 299 22.57 -21.71 -9.12
C TYR A 299 21.67 -20.48 -9.18
N SER A 300 21.71 -19.72 -10.28
CA SER A 300 20.96 -18.47 -10.47
C SER A 300 21.16 -17.46 -9.34
N LEU A 301 22.40 -17.33 -8.86
CA LEU A 301 22.77 -16.44 -7.76
C LEU A 301 23.38 -15.13 -8.29
N PRO A 302 22.89 -13.96 -7.86
CA PRO A 302 23.58 -12.71 -8.13
C PRO A 302 24.92 -12.66 -7.36
N ILE A 303 25.87 -11.88 -7.90
CA ILE A 303 27.16 -11.62 -7.26
C ILE A 303 27.26 -10.13 -6.95
N GLU A 304 27.52 -9.81 -5.69
CA GLU A 304 27.86 -8.48 -5.24
C GLU A 304 29.39 -8.33 -5.14
N TYR A 305 29.88 -7.17 -5.57
CA TYR A 305 31.29 -6.86 -5.68
C TYR A 305 31.62 -5.62 -4.87
N PHE A 306 32.59 -5.74 -3.97
CA PHE A 306 33.04 -4.64 -3.12
C PHE A 306 34.45 -4.19 -3.50
N ASP A 307 34.73 -2.91 -3.37
CA ASP A 307 36.10 -2.40 -3.51
C ASP A 307 36.93 -2.72 -2.26
N LYS A 308 38.25 -2.51 -2.36
CA LYS A 308 39.17 -2.82 -1.26
C LYS A 308 38.85 -1.96 -0.04
N GLU A 309 38.52 -0.70 -0.26
CA GLU A 309 38.26 0.32 0.75
C GLU A 309 37.04 -0.05 1.60
N ALA A 310 35.95 -0.52 0.99
CA ALA A 310 34.78 -1.00 1.70
C ALA A 310 35.12 -2.23 2.55
N LEU A 311 35.84 -3.21 1.99
CA LEU A 311 36.20 -4.44 2.73
C LEU A 311 37.08 -4.18 3.96
N CYS A 312 37.97 -3.18 3.90
CA CYS A 312 38.86 -2.80 5.00
C CYS A 312 38.14 -2.14 6.18
N LYS A 313 36.94 -1.56 5.98
CA LYS A 313 36.18 -0.88 7.04
C LYS A 313 35.36 -1.84 7.91
N VAL A 314 35.33 -3.11 7.55
CA VAL A 314 34.48 -4.12 8.20
C VAL A 314 35.24 -4.77 9.34
N ASN A 315 34.60 -4.87 10.51
CA ASN A 315 35.08 -5.70 11.59
C ASN A 315 34.67 -7.15 11.33
N PHE A 316 35.62 -8.08 11.39
CA PHE A 316 35.38 -9.51 11.19
C PHE A 316 36.12 -10.33 12.28
N PRO A 317 35.64 -11.54 12.60
CA PRO A 317 36.09 -12.26 13.80
C PRO A 317 37.44 -12.99 13.63
N SER A 318 37.83 -13.36 12.41
CA SER A 318 39.07 -14.09 12.17
C SER A 318 40.30 -13.18 12.12
N SER A 319 41.50 -13.73 12.30
CA SER A 319 42.75 -12.99 12.07
C SER A 319 42.92 -12.58 10.60
N PRO A 320 43.53 -11.41 10.34
CA PRO A 320 43.79 -10.93 8.97
C PRO A 320 44.51 -11.96 8.10
N SER A 321 44.07 -12.07 6.86
CA SER A 321 44.59 -13.01 5.87
C SER A 321 45.84 -12.42 5.19
N ALA A 322 47.02 -12.95 5.51
CA ALA A 322 48.29 -12.54 4.88
C ALA A 322 48.26 -12.62 3.34
N ALA A 323 47.61 -13.65 2.79
CA ALA A 323 47.42 -13.79 1.34
C ALA A 323 46.49 -12.72 0.74
N ALA A 324 45.48 -12.25 1.51
CA ALA A 324 44.59 -11.19 1.04
C ALA A 324 45.31 -9.83 1.07
N LEU A 325 46.03 -9.54 2.16
CA LEU A 325 46.85 -8.32 2.27
C LEU A 325 47.88 -8.22 1.14
N ARG A 326 48.59 -9.32 0.86
CA ARG A 326 49.62 -9.36 -0.19
C ARG A 326 49.06 -9.19 -1.60
N ASN A 327 47.97 -9.88 -1.93
CA ASN A 327 47.50 -9.97 -3.32
C ASN A 327 46.43 -8.94 -3.69
N VAL A 328 45.63 -8.51 -2.72
CA VAL A 328 44.48 -7.63 -2.96
C VAL A 328 44.40 -6.46 -1.98
N GLY A 329 45.35 -6.34 -1.06
CA GLY A 329 45.49 -5.19 -0.17
C GLY A 329 44.43 -5.06 0.92
N THR A 330 43.59 -6.06 1.15
CA THR A 330 42.55 -6.04 2.20
C THR A 330 42.81 -7.13 3.24
N PRO A 331 42.51 -6.89 4.54
CA PRO A 331 42.77 -7.88 5.59
C PRO A 331 41.87 -9.12 5.49
N ALA A 332 40.68 -9.02 4.88
CA ALA A 332 39.83 -10.17 4.58
C ALA A 332 38.95 -9.92 3.35
N VAL A 333 38.67 -10.99 2.58
CA VAL A 333 37.77 -10.92 1.42
C VAL A 333 36.44 -11.58 1.75
N CYS A 334 36.42 -12.89 2.02
CA CYS A 334 35.17 -13.64 2.17
C CYS A 334 34.33 -13.15 3.35
N GLU A 335 34.93 -12.92 4.52
CA GLU A 335 34.20 -12.48 5.71
C GLU A 335 33.68 -11.05 5.57
N SER A 336 34.54 -10.11 5.21
CA SER A 336 34.15 -8.71 5.00
C SER A 336 33.07 -8.57 3.93
N ALA A 337 33.18 -9.32 2.82
CA ALA A 337 32.19 -9.29 1.76
C ALA A 337 30.86 -9.90 2.20
N ALA A 338 30.87 -11.02 2.94
CA ALA A 338 29.65 -11.62 3.48
C ALA A 338 28.92 -10.67 4.44
N LEU A 339 29.66 -10.04 5.37
CA LEU A 339 29.10 -9.11 6.34
C LEU A 339 28.51 -7.86 5.66
N LEU A 340 29.27 -7.20 4.77
CA LEU A 340 28.79 -6.01 4.04
C LEU A 340 27.53 -6.28 3.24
N SER A 341 27.53 -7.37 2.47
CA SER A 341 26.39 -7.72 1.62
C SER A 341 25.18 -8.16 2.43
N SER A 342 25.39 -8.79 3.59
CA SER A 342 24.30 -9.19 4.48
C SER A 342 23.67 -8.04 5.28
N GLY A 343 24.43 -6.96 5.52
CA GLY A 343 24.09 -5.91 6.48
C GLY A 343 23.95 -6.41 7.92
N GLY A 344 24.46 -7.62 8.22
CA GLY A 344 24.40 -8.24 9.54
C GLY A 344 25.67 -8.04 10.37
N ASP A 345 25.53 -8.13 11.69
CA ASP A 345 26.62 -7.87 12.65
C ASP A 345 27.51 -9.09 12.93
N SER A 346 27.15 -10.28 12.41
CA SER A 346 27.88 -11.53 12.71
C SER A 346 27.83 -12.56 11.58
N LEU A 347 28.83 -13.44 11.57
CA LEU A 347 28.91 -14.58 10.66
C LEU A 347 28.25 -15.80 11.28
N ILE A 348 27.47 -16.54 10.48
CA ILE A 348 27.02 -17.90 10.85
C ILE A 348 28.20 -18.86 10.74
N VAL A 349 28.99 -18.71 9.68
CA VAL A 349 30.18 -19.51 9.42
C VAL A 349 31.35 -18.56 9.17
N PRO A 350 32.31 -18.49 10.11
CA PRO A 350 33.59 -17.81 9.89
C PRO A 350 34.37 -18.40 8.71
N LYS A 351 35.48 -17.79 8.34
CA LYS A 351 36.30 -18.22 7.20
C LYS A 351 36.69 -19.71 7.28
N VAL A 352 36.21 -20.49 6.30
CA VAL A 352 36.64 -21.87 6.04
C VAL A 352 37.47 -21.91 4.77
N SER A 353 38.67 -22.51 4.83
CA SER A 353 39.56 -22.68 3.68
C SER A 353 39.43 -24.07 3.07
N HIS A 354 39.22 -24.14 1.76
CA HIS A 354 39.15 -25.36 0.98
C HIS A 354 40.33 -25.43 0.01
N LYS A 355 41.14 -26.49 0.13
CA LYS A 355 42.32 -26.79 -0.73
C LYS A 355 43.31 -25.61 -0.90
N ARG A 356 43.32 -24.65 0.04
CA ARG A 356 44.07 -23.38 -0.04
C ARG A 356 43.76 -22.52 -1.28
N ALA A 357 42.71 -22.87 -2.04
CA ALA A 357 42.33 -22.21 -3.28
C ALA A 357 41.06 -21.38 -3.12
N VAL A 358 40.12 -21.82 -2.27
CA VAL A 358 38.84 -21.16 -2.02
C VAL A 358 38.65 -20.94 -0.53
N THR A 359 38.18 -19.76 -0.14
CA THR A 359 37.78 -19.43 1.22
C THR A 359 36.32 -18.99 1.21
N VAL A 360 35.52 -19.59 2.07
CA VAL A 360 34.08 -19.34 2.17
C VAL A 360 33.76 -18.80 3.56
N ALA A 361 32.89 -17.81 3.64
CA ALA A 361 32.24 -17.37 4.87
C ALA A 361 30.75 -17.21 4.60
N VAL A 362 29.92 -17.40 5.62
CA VAL A 362 28.45 -17.28 5.50
C VAL A 362 27.93 -16.33 6.54
N ALA A 363 27.20 -15.30 6.10
CA ALA A 363 26.47 -14.37 6.95
C ALA A 363 24.96 -14.55 6.73
N ARG A 364 24.16 -14.30 7.78
CA ARG A 364 22.72 -14.19 7.64
C ARG A 364 22.37 -12.74 7.36
N LEU A 365 21.44 -12.50 6.44
CA LEU A 365 20.82 -11.19 6.32
C LEU A 365 20.25 -10.77 7.67
N GLY A 366 20.36 -9.47 7.96
CA GLY A 366 19.52 -8.86 8.98
C GLY A 366 18.06 -8.95 8.56
N PHE A 367 17.38 -10.05 8.87
CA PHE A 367 15.90 -10.12 8.96
C PHE A 367 15.38 -9.56 10.26
N ASN A 368 16.24 -8.83 10.96
CA ASN A 368 15.80 -7.59 11.53
C ASN A 368 14.85 -6.99 10.47
N ASP A 369 13.53 -7.07 10.75
CA ASP A 369 12.76 -5.83 10.80
C ASP A 369 13.83 -4.82 11.19
N LYS A 370 14.11 -3.77 10.40
CA LYS A 370 14.53 -2.54 11.06
C LYS A 370 13.71 -2.56 12.32
N ARG A 371 14.31 -2.77 13.50
CA ARG A 371 13.48 -2.78 14.69
C ARG A 371 12.82 -1.44 14.50
N ASP A 372 11.50 -1.47 14.33
CA ASP A 372 10.63 -0.32 14.51
C ASP A 372 10.91 0.02 15.99
N LYS A 373 12.10 0.57 16.24
CA LYS A 373 12.45 1.36 17.40
C LYS A 373 11.83 2.74 17.22
N GLY A 374 10.98 2.89 16.23
CA GLY A 374 9.87 3.77 16.38
C GLY A 374 8.57 3.15 15.93
N GLY A 375 7.53 3.43 16.70
CA GLY A 375 6.16 3.16 16.25
C GLY A 375 5.82 4.04 15.07
N LYS A 376 4.52 4.22 14.83
CA LYS A 376 4.05 5.05 13.72
C LYS A 376 2.92 5.93 14.17
N LEU A 377 2.95 7.18 13.75
CA LEU A 377 1.89 8.15 13.98
C LEU A 377 1.26 8.55 12.64
N PHE A 378 0.06 8.04 12.38
CA PHE A 378 -0.79 8.51 11.31
C PHE A 378 -1.56 9.75 11.76
N LEU A 379 -1.49 10.83 10.97
CA LEU A 379 -2.30 12.02 11.14
C LEU A 379 -3.43 11.97 10.12
N VAL A 380 -4.63 11.60 10.56
CA VAL A 380 -5.69 11.12 9.65
C VAL A 380 -6.84 12.12 9.54
N GLY A 381 -7.05 12.66 8.33
CA GLY A 381 -8.27 13.37 7.98
C GLY A 381 -9.42 12.41 7.67
N ILE A 382 -10.50 12.44 8.45
CA ILE A 382 -11.66 11.54 8.29
C ILE A 382 -12.75 12.11 7.35
N GLY A 383 -12.49 13.26 6.72
CA GLY A 383 -13.45 13.91 5.85
C GLY A 383 -14.58 14.63 6.60
N PRO A 384 -15.65 15.05 5.89
CA PRO A 384 -16.70 15.89 6.46
C PRO A 384 -17.56 15.17 7.49
N GLY A 385 -17.59 13.83 7.54
CA GLY A 385 -18.17 13.05 8.63
C GLY A 385 -19.04 11.86 8.22
N SER A 386 -19.50 11.78 6.97
CA SER A 386 -20.04 10.54 6.42
C SER A 386 -18.92 9.55 6.14
N LEU A 387 -19.18 8.27 6.40
CA LEU A 387 -18.28 7.17 6.06
C LEU A 387 -18.07 7.03 4.55
N GLU A 388 -18.98 7.53 3.72
CA GLU A 388 -18.84 7.52 2.26
C GLU A 388 -17.76 8.51 1.76
N HIS A 389 -17.43 9.50 2.58
CA HIS A 389 -16.44 10.54 2.26
C HIS A 389 -15.11 10.35 2.99
N ILE A 390 -14.92 9.21 3.67
CA ILE A 390 -13.59 8.82 4.15
C ILE A 390 -12.77 8.32 2.97
N THR A 391 -11.49 8.70 2.90
CA THR A 391 -10.61 8.18 1.85
C THR A 391 -10.23 6.73 2.15
N PHE A 392 -9.96 5.95 1.11
CA PHE A 392 -9.47 4.58 1.28
C PHE A 392 -8.19 4.54 2.15
N LYS A 393 -7.30 5.52 1.94
CA LYS A 393 -6.05 5.64 2.69
C LYS A 393 -6.28 5.96 4.18
N ALA A 394 -7.26 6.81 4.51
CA ALA A 394 -7.63 7.10 5.90
C ALA A 394 -8.21 5.86 6.59
N LYS A 395 -9.06 5.10 5.89
CA LYS A 395 -9.55 3.82 6.39
C LYS A 395 -8.41 2.82 6.62
N GLU A 396 -7.51 2.65 5.65
CA GLU A 396 -6.33 1.79 5.78
C GLU A 396 -5.49 2.17 7.01
N ALA A 397 -5.20 3.45 7.21
CA ALA A 397 -4.43 3.92 8.37
C ALA A 397 -5.10 3.59 9.72
N ILE A 398 -6.43 3.81 9.82
CA ILE A 398 -7.21 3.47 11.02
C ILE A 398 -7.22 1.95 11.24
N ASP A 399 -7.45 1.16 10.19
CA ASP A 399 -7.45 -0.30 10.22
C ASP A 399 -6.09 -0.86 10.67
N CYS A 400 -4.99 -0.24 10.24
CA CYS A 400 -3.62 -0.60 10.65
C CYS A 400 -3.27 -0.21 12.10
N SER A 401 -4.04 0.68 12.73
CA SER A 401 -3.66 1.26 14.02
C SER A 401 -4.08 0.39 15.19
N GLU A 402 -3.20 0.27 16.18
CA GLU A 402 -3.46 -0.34 17.48
C GLU A 402 -4.25 0.63 18.38
N VAL A 403 -3.92 1.92 18.28
CA VAL A 403 -4.53 2.99 19.08
C VAL A 403 -5.12 4.06 18.17
N VAL A 404 -6.38 4.45 18.39
CA VAL A 404 -7.02 5.58 17.72
C VAL A 404 -7.32 6.67 18.74
N ILE A 405 -6.82 7.87 18.48
CA ILE A 405 -6.88 9.01 19.39
C ILE A 405 -7.59 10.15 18.69
N GLY A 406 -8.57 10.77 19.34
CA GLY A 406 -9.36 11.82 18.69
C GLY A 406 -10.28 12.58 19.63
N TYR A 407 -10.96 13.58 19.09
CA TYR A 407 -12.05 14.25 19.79
C TYR A 407 -13.25 13.32 19.86
N LYS A 408 -13.95 13.27 21.01
CA LYS A 408 -15.13 12.41 21.21
C LYS A 408 -16.13 12.42 20.05
N THR A 409 -16.39 13.57 19.44
CA THR A 409 -17.32 13.66 18.30
C THR A 409 -16.75 13.02 17.03
N TYR A 410 -15.44 13.12 16.78
CA TYR A 410 -14.80 12.53 15.61
C TYR A 410 -14.70 11.02 15.72
N ILE A 411 -14.36 10.53 16.93
CA ILE A 411 -14.36 9.11 17.27
C ILE A 411 -15.73 8.47 16.99
N LYS A 412 -16.83 9.15 17.36
CA LYS A 412 -18.18 8.67 17.11
C LYS A 412 -18.51 8.55 15.61
N LEU A 413 -17.95 9.39 14.75
CA LEU A 413 -18.20 9.34 13.31
C LEU A 413 -17.58 8.10 12.64
N ILE A 414 -16.50 7.56 13.22
CA ILE A 414 -15.76 6.41 12.67
C ILE A 414 -15.92 5.14 13.50
N GLU A 415 -16.88 5.12 14.44
CA GLU A 415 -17.13 3.99 15.36
C GLU A 415 -17.12 2.61 14.68
N PRO A 416 -17.69 2.41 13.47
CA PRO A 416 -17.62 1.11 12.79
C PRO A 416 -16.20 0.59 12.49
N TYR A 417 -15.19 1.48 12.41
CA TYR A 417 -13.78 1.13 12.15
C TYR A 417 -12.95 0.95 13.42
N LEU A 418 -13.54 1.14 14.61
CA LEU A 418 -12.80 1.13 15.89
C LEU A 418 -12.83 -0.21 16.63
N ARG A 419 -13.45 -1.24 16.04
CA ARG A 419 -13.57 -2.57 16.68
C ARG A 419 -12.18 -3.13 16.98
N GLN A 420 -11.99 -3.66 18.19
CA GLN A 420 -10.75 -4.30 18.66
C GLN A 420 -9.52 -3.37 18.76
N LYS A 421 -9.73 -2.05 18.82
CA LYS A 421 -8.65 -1.04 18.95
C LYS A 421 -8.73 -0.35 20.30
N GLU A 422 -7.59 0.09 20.83
CA GLU A 422 -7.57 1.01 21.96
C GLU A 422 -8.07 2.38 21.47
N VAL A 423 -9.08 2.96 22.12
CA VAL A 423 -9.65 4.26 21.74
C VAL A 423 -9.43 5.28 22.86
N ILE A 424 -8.71 6.35 22.54
CA ILE A 424 -8.47 7.47 23.46
C ILE A 424 -9.27 8.68 22.97
N ALA A 425 -10.42 8.92 23.57
CA ALA A 425 -11.31 10.01 23.23
C ALA A 425 -11.23 11.15 24.25
N THR A 426 -10.67 12.30 23.87
CA THR A 426 -10.58 13.47 24.78
C THR A 426 -11.66 14.52 24.47
N GLY A 427 -11.92 15.41 25.43
CA GLY A 427 -12.85 16.55 25.29
C GLY A 427 -12.27 17.73 24.50
N MET A 428 -13.02 18.83 24.43
CA MET A 428 -12.52 20.11 23.91
C MET A 428 -11.42 20.69 24.82
N GLY A 429 -10.46 21.43 24.24
CA GLY A 429 -9.37 22.08 24.99
C GLY A 429 -8.19 21.17 25.35
N ALA A 430 -8.29 19.87 25.12
CA ALA A 430 -7.25 18.88 25.41
C ALA A 430 -6.37 18.53 24.18
N GLU A 431 -6.17 19.47 23.26
CA GLU A 431 -5.49 19.23 21.99
C GLU A 431 -4.00 18.91 22.19
N ILE A 432 -3.31 19.69 23.03
CA ILE A 432 -1.90 19.48 23.37
C ILE A 432 -1.69 18.11 24.00
N GLU A 433 -2.50 17.76 25.01
CA GLU A 433 -2.39 16.48 25.71
C GLU A 433 -2.72 15.30 24.78
N ARG A 434 -3.66 15.48 23.85
CA ARG A 434 -3.97 14.47 22.84
C ARG A 434 -2.78 14.21 21.92
N VAL A 435 -2.12 15.26 21.44
CA VAL A 435 -0.94 15.14 20.58
C VAL A 435 0.24 14.54 21.34
N LYS A 436 0.53 15.01 22.56
CA LYS A 436 1.59 14.44 23.42
C LYS A 436 1.38 12.96 23.68
N LYS A 437 0.13 12.55 23.94
CA LYS A 437 -0.21 11.13 24.15
C LYS A 437 0.03 10.31 22.88
N ALA A 438 -0.37 10.81 21.72
CA ALA A 438 -0.15 10.16 20.44
C ALA A 438 1.35 9.95 20.15
N ILE A 439 2.15 11.00 20.33
CA ILE A 439 3.61 10.95 20.17
C ILE A 439 4.24 9.96 21.17
N SER A 440 3.82 10.00 22.44
CA SER A 440 4.35 9.10 23.47
C SER A 440 4.08 7.63 23.15
N LEU A 441 2.89 7.30 22.63
CA LEU A 441 2.55 5.94 22.24
C LEU A 441 3.32 5.51 20.99
N ALA A 442 3.45 6.38 19.99
CA ALA A 442 4.27 6.10 18.82
C ALA A 442 5.74 5.83 19.20
N ARG A 443 6.34 6.64 20.10
CA ARG A 443 7.69 6.37 20.64
C ARG A 443 7.81 5.06 21.40
N LYS A 444 6.72 4.56 21.98
CA LYS A 444 6.68 3.24 22.64
C LYS A 444 6.54 2.09 21.65
N GLY A 445 6.62 2.35 20.34
CA GLY A 445 6.52 1.33 19.29
C GLY A 445 5.10 1.09 18.77
N LYS A 446 4.09 1.85 19.23
CA LYS A 446 2.69 1.65 18.80
C LYS A 446 2.41 2.26 17.44
N ILE A 447 1.49 1.65 16.70
CA ILE A 447 0.86 2.26 15.53
C ILE A 447 -0.38 3.05 15.99
N VAL A 448 -0.33 4.36 15.84
CA VAL A 448 -1.31 5.31 16.37
C VAL A 448 -1.95 6.10 15.23
N SER A 449 -3.29 6.16 15.21
CA SER A 449 -4.04 7.12 14.38
C SER A 449 -4.55 8.29 15.22
N LEU A 450 -4.03 9.48 14.96
CA LEU A 450 -4.57 10.73 15.48
C LEU A 450 -5.56 11.31 14.46
N VAL A 451 -6.86 11.25 14.78
CA VAL A 451 -7.93 11.59 13.84
C VAL A 451 -8.38 13.06 13.96
N SER A 452 -8.57 13.70 12.81
CA SER A 452 -9.12 15.06 12.65
C SER A 452 -10.29 15.03 11.67
N SER A 453 -11.36 15.78 11.97
CA SER A 453 -12.44 16.03 11.01
C SER A 453 -11.91 16.80 9.80
N GLY A 454 -12.45 16.52 8.61
CA GLY A 454 -11.99 17.13 7.37
C GLY A 454 -10.58 16.65 7.01
N ASP A 455 -9.67 17.60 6.85
CA ASP A 455 -8.26 17.34 6.60
C ASP A 455 -7.42 17.68 7.85
N THR A 456 -6.39 16.88 8.15
CA THR A 456 -5.58 17.11 9.35
C THR A 456 -4.66 18.34 9.26
N GLY A 457 -4.38 18.83 8.05
CA GLY A 457 -3.57 20.01 7.79
C GLY A 457 -4.37 21.33 7.78
N ILE A 458 -5.69 21.26 7.64
CA ILE A 458 -6.55 22.46 7.58
C ILE A 458 -7.25 22.68 8.91
N TYR A 459 -6.68 23.56 9.75
CA TYR A 459 -7.13 23.81 11.13
C TYR A 459 -7.29 22.53 11.97
N GLY A 460 -6.52 21.49 11.64
CA GLY A 460 -6.49 20.19 12.30
C GLY A 460 -5.24 19.99 13.16
N MET A 461 -4.95 18.74 13.49
CA MET A 461 -3.89 18.40 14.46
C MET A 461 -2.46 18.40 13.88
N ALA A 462 -2.29 18.42 12.55
CA ALA A 462 -0.96 18.24 11.95
C ALA A 462 0.01 19.39 12.27
N GLY A 463 -0.50 20.64 12.29
CA GLY A 463 0.31 21.80 12.68
C GLY A 463 0.84 21.68 14.11
N LEU A 464 -0.04 21.34 15.06
CA LEU A 464 0.32 21.17 16.47
C LEU A 464 1.32 20.01 16.70
N VAL A 465 1.19 18.93 15.93
CA VAL A 465 2.18 17.82 15.95
C VAL A 465 3.55 18.33 15.50
N GLY A 466 3.60 19.08 14.40
CA GLY A 466 4.84 19.70 13.91
C GLY A 466 5.48 20.65 14.94
N GLU A 467 4.68 21.50 15.58
CA GLU A 467 5.17 22.42 16.62
C GLU A 467 5.78 21.67 17.82
N ILE A 468 5.11 20.64 18.33
CA ILE A 468 5.60 19.87 19.49
C ILE A 468 6.87 19.09 19.14
N LEU A 469 6.96 18.56 17.92
CA LEU A 469 8.13 17.79 17.48
C LEU A 469 9.30 18.65 17.03
N SER A 470 9.09 19.92 16.67
CA SER A 470 10.18 20.84 16.31
C SER A 470 11.23 21.01 17.43
N GLN A 471 10.86 20.69 18.66
CA GLN A 471 11.70 20.77 19.86
C GLN A 471 12.25 19.40 20.32
N GLN A 472 12.14 18.35 19.50
CA GLN A 472 12.43 16.96 19.90
C GLN A 472 13.09 16.15 18.76
N PRO A 473 13.88 15.10 19.06
CA PRO A 473 14.43 14.21 18.03
C PRO A 473 13.33 13.40 17.32
N LEU A 474 13.51 13.21 16.00
CA LEU A 474 12.55 12.57 15.08
C LEU A 474 12.91 11.12 14.72
N ASP A 475 14.08 10.61 15.10
CA ASP A 475 14.58 9.30 14.66
C ASP A 475 13.92 8.10 15.40
N ASP A 476 12.94 8.39 16.26
CA ASP A 476 12.33 7.45 17.21
C ASP A 476 10.93 6.94 16.79
N PHE A 477 10.34 7.38 15.67
CA PHE A 477 9.06 6.90 15.09
C PHE A 477 8.72 7.55 13.75
N ASP A 478 7.98 6.82 12.91
CA ASP A 478 7.53 7.31 11.61
C ASP A 478 6.26 8.16 11.73
N ILE A 479 6.14 9.18 10.88
CA ILE A 479 4.94 10.03 10.78
C ILE A 479 4.44 10.04 9.35
N GLU A 480 3.13 9.85 9.17
CA GLU A 480 2.49 9.92 7.87
C GLU A 480 1.21 10.76 7.95
N VAL A 481 1.12 11.78 7.10
CA VAL A 481 -0.08 12.64 6.98
C VAL A 481 -1.01 12.05 5.94
N ILE A 482 -2.23 11.70 6.36
CA ILE A 482 -3.25 11.12 5.49
C ILE A 482 -4.32 12.17 5.20
N PRO A 483 -4.48 12.58 3.93
CA PRO A 483 -5.42 13.64 3.58
C PRO A 483 -6.87 13.17 3.72
N GLY A 484 -7.73 14.13 4.06
CA GLY A 484 -9.18 13.94 4.11
C GLY A 484 -9.90 15.03 3.32
N ILE A 485 -11.16 14.81 2.95
CA ILE A 485 -11.95 15.82 2.24
C ILE A 485 -12.25 16.99 3.20
N PRO A 486 -11.69 18.19 2.98
CA PRO A 486 -11.90 19.29 3.90
C PRO A 486 -13.31 19.88 3.79
N LEU A 487 -13.76 20.53 4.85
CA LEU A 487 -15.10 21.12 4.91
C LEU A 487 -15.34 22.18 3.81
N LEU A 488 -14.32 22.90 3.36
CA LEU A 488 -14.40 23.82 2.22
C LEU A 488 -14.83 23.12 0.93
N ALA A 489 -14.29 21.93 0.66
CA ALA A 489 -14.58 21.17 -0.56
C ALA A 489 -15.95 20.49 -0.44
N ALA A 490 -16.23 19.91 0.73
CA ALA A 490 -17.52 19.31 1.04
C ALA A 490 -18.67 20.34 0.96
N GLY A 491 -18.48 21.52 1.55
CA GLY A 491 -19.44 22.61 1.53
C GLY A 491 -19.64 23.18 0.12
N ALA A 492 -18.55 23.39 -0.63
CA ALA A 492 -18.65 23.83 -2.02
C ALA A 492 -19.44 22.86 -2.89
N ALA A 493 -19.22 21.55 -2.75
CA ALA A 493 -19.95 20.52 -3.50
C ALA A 493 -21.46 20.53 -3.20
N LEU A 494 -21.85 20.86 -1.97
CA LEU A 494 -23.27 21.02 -1.58
C LEU A 494 -23.90 22.31 -2.10
N LEU A 495 -23.09 23.33 -2.38
CA LEU A 495 -23.53 24.65 -2.87
C LEU A 495 -23.46 24.77 -4.40
N GLY A 496 -22.75 23.89 -5.10
CA GLY A 496 -22.53 23.96 -6.54
C GLY A 496 -21.05 24.14 -6.88
N ALA A 497 -20.66 25.35 -7.28
CA ALA A 497 -19.31 25.65 -7.76
C ALA A 497 -18.73 27.00 -7.23
N PRO A 498 -18.84 27.31 -5.92
CA PRO A 498 -18.49 28.63 -5.39
C PRO A 498 -16.99 28.89 -5.25
N ILE A 499 -16.12 27.87 -5.38
CA ILE A 499 -14.65 28.01 -5.24
C ILE A 499 -13.91 27.60 -6.51
N SER A 500 -14.48 27.91 -7.68
CA SER A 500 -13.94 27.54 -9.00
C SER A 500 -12.81 28.45 -9.50
N GLY A 501 -12.53 29.55 -8.79
CA GLY A 501 -11.43 30.48 -9.02
C GLY A 501 -10.60 30.66 -7.74
N ASP A 502 -9.91 31.80 -7.62
CA ASP A 502 -9.07 32.07 -6.47
C ASP A 502 -9.91 32.26 -5.20
N PHE A 503 -9.53 31.55 -4.13
CA PHE A 503 -10.20 31.62 -2.84
C PHE A 503 -9.20 31.59 -1.69
N VAL A 504 -9.65 32.04 -0.52
CA VAL A 504 -8.91 31.94 0.73
C VAL A 504 -9.77 31.28 1.79
N THR A 505 -9.12 30.63 2.75
CA THR A 505 -9.79 30.13 3.97
C THR A 505 -9.31 30.91 5.18
N ILE A 506 -10.25 31.35 6.02
CA ILE A 506 -9.97 32.12 7.24
C ILE A 506 -10.77 31.53 8.40
N SER A 507 -10.08 31.21 9.49
CA SER A 507 -10.70 30.85 10.77
C SER A 507 -10.99 32.11 11.58
N LEU A 508 -12.20 32.24 12.13
CA LEU A 508 -12.55 33.33 13.05
C LEU A 508 -12.25 33.01 14.52
N SER A 509 -11.56 31.91 14.80
CA SER A 509 -11.10 31.59 16.16
C SER A 509 -9.89 32.46 16.52
N ASP A 510 -10.11 33.39 17.45
CA ASP A 510 -9.10 34.29 18.00
C ASP A 510 -8.36 33.74 19.23
N TYR A 511 -8.49 32.43 19.48
CA TYR A 511 -7.87 31.76 20.62
C TYR A 511 -6.33 31.76 20.55
N LEU A 512 -5.78 31.51 19.35
CA LEU A 512 -4.32 31.48 19.11
C LEU A 512 -3.84 32.64 18.22
N VAL A 513 -4.75 33.26 17.46
CA VAL A 513 -4.42 34.32 16.51
C VAL A 513 -5.18 35.57 16.92
N SER A 514 -4.48 36.68 17.14
CA SER A 514 -5.14 37.93 17.55
C SER A 514 -6.20 38.38 16.53
N TRP A 515 -7.29 38.97 17.03
CA TRP A 515 -8.33 39.57 16.17
C TRP A 515 -7.77 40.61 15.20
N LYS A 516 -6.70 41.33 15.59
CA LYS A 516 -5.99 42.29 14.72
C LYS A 516 -5.48 41.61 13.44
N GLU A 517 -4.85 40.44 13.59
CA GLU A 517 -4.32 39.68 12.46
C GLU A 517 -5.44 39.05 11.61
N ILE A 518 -6.50 38.51 12.25
CA ILE A 518 -7.67 37.98 11.54
C ILE A 518 -8.35 39.08 10.71
N SER A 519 -8.56 40.27 11.30
CA SER A 519 -9.16 41.43 10.63
C SER A 519 -8.32 41.90 9.45
N ARG A 520 -6.98 41.90 9.59
CA ARG A 520 -6.06 42.23 8.51
C ARG A 520 -6.21 41.25 7.34
N ARG A 521 -6.28 39.94 7.61
CA ARG A 521 -6.48 38.90 6.59
C ARG A 521 -7.82 39.04 5.87
N LEU A 522 -8.90 39.27 6.61
CA LEU A 522 -10.23 39.50 6.03
C LEU A 522 -10.24 40.71 5.10
N ARG A 523 -9.65 41.82 5.53
CA ARG A 523 -9.56 43.04 4.71
C ARG A 523 -8.80 42.81 3.41
N LEU A 524 -7.63 42.19 3.49
CA LEU A 524 -6.81 41.88 2.31
C LEU A 524 -7.51 40.88 1.37
N ALA A 525 -8.18 39.87 1.91
CA ALA A 525 -8.96 38.92 1.12
C ALA A 525 -10.15 39.59 0.41
N ALA A 526 -10.82 40.52 1.09
CA ALA A 526 -11.92 41.28 0.52
C ALA A 526 -11.43 42.23 -0.59
N GLN A 527 -10.35 42.97 -0.34
CA GLN A 527 -9.69 43.85 -1.31
C GLN A 527 -9.17 43.10 -2.54
N GLY A 528 -8.57 41.93 -2.35
CA GLY A 528 -8.07 41.08 -3.44
C GLY A 528 -9.16 40.33 -4.21
N ASN A 529 -10.44 40.57 -3.90
CA ASN A 529 -11.59 39.95 -4.57
C ASN A 529 -11.58 38.39 -4.57
N PHE A 530 -10.99 37.78 -3.53
CA PHE A 530 -10.99 36.32 -3.36
C PHE A 530 -12.36 35.81 -2.90
N VAL A 531 -12.77 34.61 -3.30
CA VAL A 531 -13.85 33.94 -2.55
C VAL A 531 -13.34 33.66 -1.13
N ILE A 532 -14.16 33.92 -0.10
CA ILE A 532 -13.74 33.77 1.30
C ILE A 532 -14.50 32.62 1.94
N VAL A 533 -13.77 31.58 2.35
CA VAL A 533 -14.31 30.46 3.13
C VAL A 533 -14.02 30.69 4.61
N ILE A 534 -15.07 30.78 5.41
CA ILE A 534 -14.98 31.00 6.85
C ILE A 534 -15.10 29.67 7.60
N TYR A 535 -14.09 29.40 8.43
CA TYR A 535 -14.06 28.32 9.42
C TYR A 535 -14.27 28.86 10.83
N ASN A 536 -14.78 27.99 11.71
CA ASN A 536 -15.04 28.31 13.11
C ASN A 536 -15.83 29.63 13.29
N PRO A 537 -16.94 29.82 12.55
CA PRO A 537 -17.56 31.14 12.39
C PRO A 537 -18.13 31.69 13.71
N LYS A 538 -18.67 30.83 14.56
CA LYS A 538 -19.34 31.23 15.81
C LYS A 538 -19.18 30.14 16.88
N SER A 539 -19.05 30.55 18.14
CA SER A 539 -19.07 29.64 19.31
C SER A 539 -19.76 30.33 20.49
N LYS A 540 -19.99 29.60 21.60
CA LYS A 540 -20.60 30.18 22.82
C LYS A 540 -19.86 31.42 23.32
N SER A 541 -18.52 31.43 23.27
CA SER A 541 -17.67 32.56 23.67
C SER A 541 -17.39 33.57 22.56
N ARG A 542 -17.66 33.22 21.29
CA ARG A 542 -17.36 34.04 20.10
C ARG A 542 -18.65 34.39 19.36
N GLN A 543 -19.29 35.45 19.82
CA GLN A 543 -20.58 35.92 19.27
C GLN A 543 -20.42 37.08 18.27
N HIS A 544 -19.35 37.89 18.38
CA HIS A 544 -19.21 39.16 17.66
C HIS A 544 -18.25 39.11 16.46
N GLN A 545 -17.36 38.11 16.38
CA GLN A 545 -16.33 38.01 15.35
C GLN A 545 -16.92 37.90 13.96
N LEU A 546 -18.00 37.12 13.80
CA LEU A 546 -18.69 36.98 12.52
C LEU A 546 -19.36 38.29 12.08
N THR A 547 -19.97 39.04 13.00
CA THR A 547 -20.54 40.37 12.73
C THR A 547 -19.47 41.34 12.23
N LYS A 548 -18.33 41.42 12.93
CA LYS A 548 -17.22 42.27 12.49
C LYS A 548 -16.59 41.81 11.16
N ALA A 549 -16.55 40.50 10.92
CA ALA A 549 -16.08 39.97 9.65
C ALA A 549 -16.98 40.40 8.48
N ARG A 550 -18.31 40.33 8.67
CA ARG A 550 -19.29 40.86 7.70
C ARG A 550 -19.09 42.36 7.46
N GLU A 551 -18.95 43.16 8.52
CA GLU A 551 -18.69 44.61 8.41
C GLU A 551 -17.43 44.92 7.59
N ILE A 552 -16.33 44.20 7.82
CA ILE A 552 -15.08 44.36 7.05
C ILE A 552 -15.29 44.00 5.57
N ILE A 553 -16.05 42.94 5.28
CA ILE A 553 -16.28 42.51 3.90
C ILE A 553 -17.22 43.47 3.17
N LEU A 554 -18.23 44.02 3.84
CA LEU A 554 -19.17 45.01 3.30
C LEU A 554 -18.49 46.33 2.88
N GLN A 555 -17.30 46.64 3.42
CA GLN A 555 -16.50 47.78 2.95
C GLN A 555 -15.95 47.59 1.53
N HIS A 556 -15.96 46.35 1.00
CA HIS A 556 -15.38 46.00 -0.29
C HIS A 556 -16.35 45.26 -1.22
N ARG A 557 -17.54 44.88 -0.75
CA ARG A 557 -18.53 44.09 -1.49
C ARG A 557 -19.95 44.59 -1.24
N PRO A 558 -20.85 44.51 -2.23
CA PRO A 558 -22.24 44.91 -2.03
C PRO A 558 -22.97 43.97 -1.06
N PRO A 559 -24.00 44.45 -0.33
CA PRO A 559 -24.81 43.62 0.56
C PRO A 559 -25.44 42.39 -0.12
N SER A 560 -25.74 42.49 -1.42
CA SER A 560 -26.29 41.41 -2.24
C SER A 560 -25.29 40.31 -2.62
N THR A 561 -24.04 40.35 -2.14
CA THR A 561 -23.02 39.36 -2.47
C THR A 561 -23.46 37.97 -2.00
N PRO A 562 -23.47 36.93 -2.87
CA PRO A 562 -23.95 35.61 -2.48
C PRO A 562 -23.12 34.97 -1.35
N VAL A 563 -23.83 34.35 -0.41
CA VAL A 563 -23.28 33.63 0.75
C VAL A 563 -23.90 32.24 0.83
N GLY A 564 -23.06 31.22 0.82
CA GLY A 564 -23.45 29.85 1.12
C GLY A 564 -23.18 29.50 2.59
N ILE A 565 -24.19 29.01 3.31
CA ILE A 565 -24.07 28.54 4.69
C ILE A 565 -24.32 27.03 4.69
N VAL A 566 -23.33 26.26 5.12
CA VAL A 566 -23.41 24.80 5.17
C VAL A 566 -23.17 24.34 6.59
N THR A 567 -24.20 23.77 7.20
CA THR A 567 -24.17 23.21 8.56
C THR A 567 -24.21 21.69 8.49
N ASN A 568 -23.37 21.01 9.28
CA ASN A 568 -23.34 19.53 9.34
C ASN A 568 -23.17 18.85 7.96
N ALA A 569 -22.29 19.37 7.09
CA ALA A 569 -22.04 18.79 5.77
C ALA A 569 -21.84 17.26 5.82
N TYR A 570 -22.66 16.53 5.07
CA TYR A 570 -22.71 15.07 5.00
C TYR A 570 -22.87 14.37 6.35
N ARG A 571 -23.56 15.01 7.31
CA ARG A 571 -23.94 14.43 8.60
C ARG A 571 -25.44 14.53 8.81
N ARG A 572 -25.93 13.88 9.85
CA ARG A 572 -27.33 14.03 10.29
C ARG A 572 -27.61 15.50 10.62
N LYS A 573 -28.80 15.99 10.24
CA LYS A 573 -29.20 17.41 10.32
C LYS A 573 -28.32 18.33 9.46
N GLN A 574 -27.95 17.86 8.27
CA GLN A 574 -27.34 18.72 7.24
C GLN A 574 -28.33 19.81 6.84
N GLU A 575 -27.83 21.04 6.73
CA GLU A 575 -28.57 22.18 6.24
C GLU A 575 -27.69 22.96 5.26
N VAL A 576 -28.26 23.36 4.14
CA VAL A 576 -27.59 24.08 3.06
C VAL A 576 -28.47 25.27 2.70
N VAL A 577 -27.92 26.47 2.88
CA VAL A 577 -28.60 27.73 2.60
C VAL A 577 -27.75 28.55 1.64
N ILE A 578 -28.39 29.14 0.65
CA ILE A 578 -27.81 30.20 -0.18
C ILE A 578 -28.60 31.47 0.10
N THR A 579 -27.88 32.49 0.53
CA THR A 579 -28.39 33.82 0.91
C THR A 579 -27.38 34.87 0.44
N ASP A 580 -27.35 36.05 1.05
CA ASP A 580 -26.40 37.12 0.76
C ASP A 580 -25.78 37.71 2.05
N LEU A 581 -24.86 38.67 1.89
CA LEU A 581 -24.20 39.32 3.03
C LEU A 581 -25.18 40.11 3.89
N GLU A 582 -26.33 40.55 3.36
CA GLU A 582 -27.33 41.30 4.12
C GLU A 582 -28.10 40.39 5.08
N HIS A 583 -28.56 39.25 4.56
CA HIS A 583 -29.50 38.34 5.20
C HIS A 583 -28.83 37.11 5.83
N MET A 584 -27.50 37.00 5.83
CA MET A 584 -26.81 35.82 6.37
C MET A 584 -27.09 35.52 7.86
N PHE A 585 -27.54 36.52 8.63
CA PHE A 585 -27.87 36.35 10.05
C PHE A 585 -29.30 35.89 10.32
N ASP A 586 -30.12 35.75 9.28
CA ASP A 586 -31.48 35.19 9.39
C ASP A 586 -31.45 33.66 9.60
N TYR A 587 -30.27 33.05 9.44
CA TYR A 587 -30.04 31.62 9.54
C TYR A 587 -29.16 31.26 10.74
N GLU A 588 -29.37 30.06 11.29
CA GLU A 588 -28.59 29.58 12.42
C GLU A 588 -27.16 29.25 12.00
N ILE A 589 -26.18 29.90 12.64
CA ILE A 589 -24.76 29.68 12.40
C ILE A 589 -24.10 29.17 13.69
N GLY A 590 -23.57 27.95 13.63
CA GLY A 590 -22.96 27.27 14.76
C GLY A 590 -21.48 26.94 14.55
N MET A 591 -20.93 26.14 15.47
CA MET A 591 -19.54 25.68 15.42
C MET A 591 -19.29 24.64 14.32
N ASN A 592 -20.34 23.97 13.86
CA ASN A 592 -20.37 22.96 12.81
C ASN A 592 -20.79 23.53 11.44
N THR A 593 -20.72 24.85 11.29
CA THR A 593 -21.07 25.59 10.08
C THR A 593 -19.82 26.08 9.37
N THR A 594 -19.79 25.97 8.05
CA THR A 594 -18.85 26.70 7.18
C THR A 594 -19.63 27.66 6.31
N ILE A 595 -19.07 28.85 6.12
CA ILE A 595 -19.67 29.91 5.30
C ILE A 595 -18.76 30.17 4.10
N ILE A 596 -19.32 30.23 2.90
CA ILE A 596 -18.60 30.58 1.68
C ILE A 596 -19.17 31.90 1.16
N ILE A 597 -18.36 32.95 1.15
CA ILE A 597 -18.74 34.29 0.72
C ILE A 597 -18.17 34.52 -0.67
N GLY A 598 -19.06 34.68 -1.65
CA GLY A 598 -18.72 34.92 -3.04
C GLY A 598 -17.88 36.17 -3.24
N ASN A 599 -17.14 36.20 -4.34
CA ASN A 599 -16.49 37.42 -4.82
C ASN A 599 -17.44 38.23 -5.72
N SER A 600 -16.96 39.34 -6.30
CA SER A 600 -17.79 40.23 -7.14
C SER A 600 -18.42 39.55 -8.36
N ALA A 601 -17.87 38.45 -8.86
CA ALA A 601 -18.37 37.72 -10.03
C ALA A 601 -19.31 36.56 -9.66
N THR A 602 -19.48 36.27 -8.36
CA THR A 602 -20.26 35.14 -7.90
C THR A 602 -21.75 35.42 -8.03
N PHE A 603 -22.51 34.45 -8.55
CA PHE A 603 -23.95 34.56 -8.77
C PHE A 603 -24.67 33.27 -8.36
N THR A 604 -25.99 33.34 -8.23
CA THR A 604 -26.83 32.18 -7.95
C THR A 604 -27.55 31.71 -9.22
N LEU A 605 -27.68 30.40 -9.37
CA LEU A 605 -28.31 29.76 -10.53
C LEU A 605 -29.07 28.51 -10.09
N ALA A 606 -30.40 28.53 -10.15
CA ALA A 606 -31.24 27.36 -9.84
C ALA A 606 -30.88 26.67 -8.51
N GLY A 607 -30.64 27.46 -7.45
CA GLY A 607 -30.22 26.94 -6.15
C GLY A 607 -28.75 26.53 -6.05
N TRP A 608 -27.92 26.87 -7.04
CA TRP A 608 -26.46 26.76 -6.98
C TRP A 608 -25.82 28.12 -6.78
N MET A 609 -24.70 28.13 -6.08
CA MET A 609 -23.77 29.24 -5.99
C MET A 609 -22.60 28.97 -6.94
N VAL A 610 -22.35 29.89 -7.87
CA VAL A 610 -21.38 29.72 -8.95
C VAL A 610 -20.45 30.92 -9.01
N THR A 611 -19.15 30.65 -8.95
CA THR A 611 -18.12 31.65 -9.25
C THR A 611 -17.51 31.32 -10.62
N PRO A 612 -17.65 32.19 -11.63
CA PRO A 612 -17.10 31.95 -12.96
C PRO A 612 -15.57 31.79 -12.93
N ARG A 613 -15.04 30.87 -13.74
CA ARG A 613 -13.59 30.72 -13.99
C ARG A 613 -13.06 31.62 -15.13
N GLY A 614 -13.93 32.45 -15.73
CA GLY A 614 -13.58 33.33 -16.86
C GLY A 614 -13.93 32.80 -18.25
N TYR A 615 -14.56 31.63 -18.37
CA TYR A 615 -14.98 31.06 -19.66
C TYR A 615 -15.98 31.95 -20.43
N ARG A 616 -16.84 32.70 -19.73
CA ARG A 616 -17.78 33.64 -20.34
C ARG A 616 -17.07 34.72 -21.16
N ILE A 617 -16.00 35.29 -20.61
CA ILE A 617 -15.19 36.32 -21.27
C ILE A 617 -14.37 35.69 -22.41
N LYS A 618 -13.78 34.51 -22.18
CA LYS A 618 -12.90 33.86 -23.16
C LYS A 618 -13.64 33.37 -24.42
N TYR A 619 -14.88 32.93 -24.28
CA TYR A 619 -15.63 32.28 -25.36
C TYR A 619 -16.92 33.02 -25.73
N ASP A 620 -17.11 34.25 -25.24
CA ASP A 620 -18.31 35.07 -25.47
C ASP A 620 -19.62 34.28 -25.30
N LEU A 621 -19.70 33.51 -24.21
CA LEU A 621 -20.84 32.63 -23.95
C LEU A 621 -22.11 33.41 -23.56
N ALA A 622 -22.00 34.72 -23.38
CA ALA A 622 -23.10 35.61 -23.04
C ALA A 622 -23.67 36.36 -24.26
N GLY A 623 -22.99 36.35 -25.42
CA GLY A 623 -23.40 37.13 -26.59
C GLY A 623 -23.33 38.64 -26.38
N GLU A 624 -22.57 39.08 -25.38
CA GLU A 624 -22.36 40.49 -25.05
C GLU A 624 -20.85 40.75 -24.99
N SER A 625 -20.36 41.41 -26.04
CA SER A 625 -18.99 41.87 -26.16
C SER A 625 -18.67 42.90 -25.06
N THR A 626 -18.15 42.46 -23.92
CA THR A 626 -17.53 43.35 -22.94
C THR A 626 -16.03 43.38 -23.20
N GLN A 627 -15.66 44.42 -23.93
CA GLN A 627 -14.31 44.78 -24.34
C GLN A 627 -13.59 45.53 -23.22
N GLU A 628 -13.55 44.96 -22.01
CA GLU A 628 -12.75 45.47 -20.90
C GLU A 628 -12.01 44.28 -20.27
N TYR A 629 -10.77 44.48 -19.81
CA TYR A 629 -9.80 43.44 -19.36
C TYR A 629 -8.92 42.78 -20.44
N ARG A 630 -8.53 43.52 -21.48
CA ARG A 630 -7.24 43.29 -22.17
C ARG A 630 -6.32 44.50 -22.00
N THR A 631 -5.68 44.58 -20.83
CA THR A 631 -4.42 45.28 -20.58
C THR A 631 -3.67 44.55 -19.51
#